data_AF-D0P2P1-F1
#
_entry.id   AF-D0P2P1-F1
#
_cell.length_a   1.000
_cell.length_b   1.000
_cell.length_c   1.000
_cell.angle_alpha   90.00
_cell.angle_beta   90.00
_cell.angle_gamma   90.00
#
_symmetry.space_group_name_H-M   'P 1'
#
loop_
_entity.id
_entity.type
_entity.pdbx_description
1 polymer ?
#
loop_
_entity_poly.entity_id
_entity_poly.type
_entity_poly.pdbx_seq_one_letter_code
_entity_poly.pdbx_strand_id
1 'polypeptide(L)'
;MGGFCDPEATDIVYQHCSAKKLYVVPIFHEEVNSNDEYVKKICKFTREFCKNQGFFPCDAYAIAILLHPEYIKNAAALKVRIHLAPDEKRGACIWGHDAPSEEANVTLVTEIDNRVFVDM
;
A
#
# COMPACT_ATOMS: atom_id res chain seq x y z
N MET A 1 5.37 -4.72 -3.64
CA MET A 1 4.40 -5.83 -3.56
C MET A 1 3.02 -5.24 -3.79
N GLY A 2 2.34 -5.65 -4.85
CA GLY A 2 1.00 -5.21 -5.24
C GLY A 2 0.75 -5.66 -6.68
N GLY A 3 -0.35 -6.38 -6.94
CA GLY A 3 -0.73 -6.83 -8.30
C GLY A 3 -0.70 -8.34 -8.57
N PHE A 4 -0.52 -9.21 -7.57
CA PHE A 4 -0.39 -10.66 -7.84
C PHE A 4 -1.72 -11.36 -8.16
N CYS A 5 -2.84 -10.88 -7.58
CA CYS A 5 -4.15 -11.51 -7.76
C CYS A 5 -4.78 -11.18 -9.12
N ASP A 6 -4.61 -9.94 -9.58
CA ASP A 6 -5.12 -9.46 -10.88
C ASP A 6 -4.16 -8.36 -11.42
N PRO A 7 -3.09 -8.77 -12.11
CA PRO A 7 -2.09 -7.84 -12.61
C PRO A 7 -2.63 -6.97 -13.76
N GLU A 8 -3.54 -7.50 -14.59
CA GLU A 8 -4.23 -6.75 -15.64
C GLU A 8 -5.07 -5.60 -15.06
N ALA A 9 -5.91 -5.87 -14.06
CA ALA A 9 -6.72 -4.83 -13.44
C ALA A 9 -5.84 -3.75 -12.78
N THR A 10 -4.75 -4.16 -12.13
CA THR A 10 -3.80 -3.24 -11.51
C THR A 10 -3.14 -2.34 -12.56
N ASP A 11 -2.71 -2.90 -13.69
CA ASP A 11 -2.12 -2.11 -14.79
C ASP A 11 -3.11 -1.09 -15.35
N ILE A 12 -4.37 -1.51 -15.59
CA ILE A 12 -5.43 -0.62 -16.07
C ILE A 12 -5.61 0.57 -15.12
N VAL A 13 -5.69 0.31 -13.81
CA VAL A 13 -5.82 1.39 -12.81
C VAL A 13 -4.61 2.32 -12.88
N TYR A 14 -3.38 1.79 -12.93
CA TYR A 14 -2.16 2.60 -12.95
C TYR A 14 -2.01 3.43 -14.25
N GLN A 15 -2.47 2.92 -15.40
CA GLN A 15 -2.34 3.64 -16.66
C GLN A 15 -3.51 4.61 -16.94
N HIS A 16 -4.69 4.39 -16.34
CA HIS A 16 -5.92 5.09 -16.74
C HIS A 16 -6.68 5.77 -15.60
N CYS A 17 -6.15 5.80 -14.38
CA CYS A 17 -6.79 6.52 -13.28
C CYS A 17 -6.93 8.02 -13.61
N SER A 18 -8.14 8.56 -13.47
CA SER A 18 -8.45 9.98 -13.64
C SER A 18 -8.44 10.77 -12.32
N ALA A 19 -8.17 10.11 -11.20
CA ALA A 19 -8.09 10.77 -9.90
C ALA A 19 -6.90 11.74 -9.89
N LYS A 20 -7.04 12.85 -9.15
CA LYS A 20 -5.98 13.85 -9.00
C LYS A 20 -4.68 13.25 -8.45
N LYS A 21 -4.79 12.26 -7.57
CA LYS A 21 -3.67 11.49 -7.01
C LYS A 21 -4.09 10.04 -6.86
N LEU A 22 -3.23 9.13 -7.30
CA LEU A 22 -3.33 7.70 -7.04
C LEU A 22 -2.23 7.30 -6.07
N TYR A 23 -2.58 7.09 -4.81
CA TYR A 23 -1.62 6.63 -3.81
C TYR A 23 -1.41 5.13 -3.90
N VAL A 24 -0.15 4.70 -3.93
CA VAL A 24 0.22 3.30 -3.73
C VAL A 24 0.77 3.15 -2.33
N VAL A 25 0.08 2.35 -1.52
CA VAL A 25 0.36 2.15 -0.10
C VAL A 25 1.04 0.79 0.08
N PRO A 26 2.35 0.73 0.36
CA PRO A 26 3.02 -0.53 0.62
C PRO A 26 2.65 -1.09 2.00
N ILE A 27 3.08 -2.32 2.26
CA ILE A 27 2.88 -2.96 3.56
C ILE A 27 3.81 -2.28 4.58
N PHE A 28 3.22 -1.69 5.61
CA PHE A 28 3.95 -1.16 6.76
C PHE A 28 3.91 -2.15 7.92
N HIS A 29 5.07 -2.38 8.54
CA HIS A 29 5.22 -3.30 9.64
C HIS A 29 4.98 -2.59 10.97
N GLU A 30 3.83 -2.83 11.62
CA GLU A 30 3.58 -2.31 12.97
C GLU A 30 2.73 -3.25 13.81
N GLU A 31 2.96 -3.22 15.12
CA GLU A 31 2.11 -3.91 16.09
C GLU A 31 0.90 -3.04 16.44
N VAL A 32 -0.25 -3.38 15.86
CA VAL A 32 -1.51 -2.71 16.23
C VAL A 32 -2.11 -3.36 17.46
N ASN A 33 -2.33 -2.57 18.51
CA ASN A 33 -3.04 -2.95 19.72
C ASN A 33 -4.36 -2.19 19.79
N SER A 34 -5.47 -2.89 19.59
CA SER A 34 -6.81 -2.35 19.75
C SER A 34 -7.40 -2.74 21.10
N ASN A 35 -8.19 -1.84 21.71
CA ASN A 35 -8.96 -2.14 22.90
C ASN A 35 -10.26 -2.90 22.60
N ASP A 36 -10.70 -2.93 21.34
CA ASP A 36 -11.92 -3.61 20.90
C ASP A 36 -11.75 -5.14 20.86
N GLU A 37 -12.69 -5.87 21.47
CA GLU A 37 -12.65 -7.33 21.59
C GLU A 37 -12.77 -8.05 20.24
N TYR A 38 -13.49 -7.49 19.27
CA TYR A 38 -13.60 -8.08 17.95
C TYR A 38 -12.29 -7.91 17.17
N VAL A 39 -11.69 -6.72 17.22
CA VAL A 39 -10.40 -6.46 16.57
C VAL A 39 -9.30 -7.35 17.17
N LYS A 40 -9.27 -7.51 18.50
CA LYS A 40 -8.33 -8.45 19.16
C LYS A 40 -8.47 -9.88 18.65
N LYS A 41 -9.70 -10.36 18.38
CA LYS A 41 -9.93 -11.71 17.83
C LYS A 41 -9.37 -11.83 16.41
N ILE A 42 -9.57 -10.82 15.57
CA ILE A 42 -8.98 -10.79 14.21
C ILE A 42 -7.46 -10.80 14.31
N CYS A 43 -6.86 -9.91 15.11
CA CYS A 43 -5.42 -9.83 15.29
C CYS A 43 -4.82 -11.15 15.79
N LYS A 44 -5.50 -11.81 16.75
CA LYS A 44 -5.08 -13.12 17.25
C LYS A 44 -5.09 -14.17 16.14
N PHE A 45 -6.20 -14.25 15.39
CA PHE A 45 -6.34 -15.19 14.28
C PHE A 45 -5.24 -14.98 13.24
N THR A 46 -4.99 -13.75 12.79
CA THR A 46 -3.96 -13.46 11.78
C THR A 46 -2.54 -13.79 12.28
N ARG A 47 -2.25 -13.55 13.57
CA ARG A 47 -0.94 -13.87 14.18
C ARG A 47 -0.64 -15.37 14.17
N GLU A 48 -1.65 -16.24 14.17
CA GLU A 48 -1.45 -17.69 14.09
C GLU A 48 -0.82 -18.12 12.76
N PHE A 49 -1.11 -17.38 11.68
CA PHE A 49 -0.56 -17.61 10.34
C PHE A 49 0.73 -16.82 10.07
N CYS A 50 0.93 -15.71 10.78
CA CYS A 50 2.06 -14.78 10.61
C CYS A 50 2.86 -14.59 11.91
N LYS A 51 3.26 -15.69 12.56
CA LYS A 51 3.83 -15.72 13.92
C LYS A 51 5.00 -14.75 14.19
N ASN A 52 5.82 -14.48 13.17
CA ASN A 52 7.03 -13.67 13.30
C ASN A 52 6.89 -12.26 12.68
N GLN A 53 5.72 -11.94 12.13
CA GLN A 53 5.52 -10.75 11.32
C GLN A 53 4.50 -9.79 11.95
N GLY A 54 3.62 -10.27 12.82
CA GLY A 54 2.61 -9.43 13.48
C GLY A 54 1.31 -9.34 12.68
N PHE A 55 0.53 -8.28 12.89
CA PHE A 55 -0.72 -8.02 12.16
C PHE A 55 -0.53 -6.79 11.27
N PHE A 56 -0.82 -6.93 9.98
CA PHE A 56 -0.69 -5.83 9.01
C PHE A 56 -2.06 -5.43 8.47
N PRO A 57 -2.68 -4.38 9.00
CA PRO A 57 -3.94 -3.89 8.46
C PRO A 57 -3.69 -3.01 7.24
N CYS A 58 -3.22 -3.60 6.13
CA CYS A 58 -2.89 -2.88 4.89
C CYS A 58 -4.01 -1.95 4.42
N ASP A 59 -5.26 -2.41 4.50
CA ASP A 59 -6.43 -1.65 4.07
C ASP A 59 -6.73 -0.49 5.02
N ALA A 60 -6.46 -0.65 6.32
CA ALA A 60 -6.64 0.43 7.28
C ALA A 60 -5.67 1.59 7.01
N TYR A 61 -4.45 1.31 6.55
CA TYR A 61 -3.52 2.37 6.15
C TYR A 61 -4.04 3.17 4.95
N ALA A 62 -4.69 2.52 3.98
CA ALA A 62 -5.29 3.22 2.85
C ALA A 62 -6.42 4.17 3.30
N ILE A 63 -7.25 3.74 4.26
CA ILE A 63 -8.30 4.57 4.85
C ILE A 63 -7.70 5.72 5.69
N ALA A 64 -6.69 5.43 6.52
CA ALA A 64 -6.00 6.42 7.33
C ALA A 64 -5.44 7.58 6.49
N ILE A 65 -4.80 7.26 5.36
CA ILE A 65 -4.27 8.27 4.42
C ILE A 65 -5.38 9.13 3.82
N LEU A 66 -6.55 8.54 3.56
CA LEU A 66 -7.70 9.27 3.03
C LEU A 66 -8.26 10.26 4.07
N LEU A 67 -8.34 9.84 5.33
CA LEU A 67 -8.90 10.65 6.43
C LEU A 67 -7.91 11.71 6.94
N HIS A 68 -6.63 11.38 6.97
CA HIS A 68 -5.54 12.19 7.51
C HIS A 68 -4.37 12.27 6.53
N PRO A 69 -4.43 13.12 5.49
CA PRO A 69 -3.34 13.25 4.53
C PRO A 69 -1.99 13.65 5.15
N GLU A 70 -2.02 14.34 6.30
CA GLU A 70 -0.84 14.69 7.12
C GLU A 70 -0.10 13.47 7.68
N TYR A 71 -0.73 12.30 7.66
CA TYR A 71 -0.14 11.03 8.04
C TYR A 71 1.01 10.63 7.10
N ILE A 72 1.01 11.10 5.85
CA ILE A 72 2.11 10.85 4.91
C ILE A 72 3.29 11.76 5.27
N LYS A 73 4.40 11.15 5.73
CA LYS A 73 5.66 11.86 5.95
C LYS A 73 6.43 12.04 4.65
N ASN A 74 6.56 10.96 3.88
CA ASN A 74 7.28 10.95 2.62
C ASN A 74 6.53 10.16 1.56
N ALA A 75 6.51 10.71 0.35
CA ALA A 75 5.98 10.06 -0.84
C ALA A 75 6.73 10.52 -2.08
N ALA A 76 6.80 9.65 -3.09
CA ALA A 76 7.45 9.92 -4.37
C ALA A 76 6.44 9.81 -5.52
N ALA A 77 6.42 10.82 -6.39
CA ALA A 77 5.72 10.73 -7.67
C ALA A 77 6.58 9.88 -8.62
N LEU A 78 6.05 8.74 -9.05
CA LEU A 78 6.79 7.78 -9.88
C LEU A 78 5.95 7.35 -11.06
N LYS A 79 6.62 6.97 -12.15
CA LYS A 79 6.01 6.17 -13.21
C LYS A 79 6.09 4.70 -12.83
N VAL A 80 4.97 4.00 -12.89
CA VAL A 80 4.91 2.56 -12.61
C VAL A 80 4.17 1.83 -13.73
N ARG A 81 4.60 0.60 -13.99
CA ARG A 81 3.90 -0.38 -14.85
C ARG A 81 3.85 -1.73 -14.16
N ILE A 82 2.91 -2.58 -14.54
CA ILE A 82 2.87 -3.95 -14.05
C ILE A 82 3.51 -4.90 -15.07
N HIS A 83 4.34 -5.82 -14.60
CA HIS A 83 4.89 -6.88 -15.44
C HIS A 83 3.82 -7.93 -15.74
N LEU A 84 3.33 -7.98 -16.98
CA LEU A 84 2.25 -8.88 -17.39
C LEU A 84 2.72 -10.16 -18.09
N ALA A 85 4.02 -10.31 -18.36
CA ALA A 85 4.50 -11.52 -19.05
C ALA A 85 4.25 -12.78 -18.19
N PRO A 86 4.00 -13.94 -18.80
CA PRO A 86 3.73 -15.20 -18.09
C PRO A 86 5.04 -15.83 -17.58
N ASP A 87 5.76 -15.10 -16.73
CA ASP A 87 6.97 -15.56 -16.07
C ASP A 87 6.88 -15.37 -14.55
N GLU A 88 7.95 -15.70 -13.83
CA GLU A 88 8.01 -15.62 -12.37
C GLU A 88 7.86 -14.20 -11.81
N LYS A 89 7.97 -13.17 -12.66
CA LYS A 89 7.84 -11.76 -12.29
C LYS A 89 6.45 -11.22 -12.56
N ARG A 90 5.51 -12.03 -13.06
CA ARG A 90 4.13 -11.59 -13.34
C ARG A 90 3.50 -10.92 -12.11
N GLY A 91 2.94 -9.73 -12.29
CA GLY A 91 2.37 -8.91 -11.23
C GLY A 91 3.37 -8.07 -10.44
N ALA A 92 4.65 -8.08 -10.79
CA ALA A 92 5.63 -7.17 -10.19
C ALA A 92 5.42 -5.73 -10.68
N CYS A 93 5.53 -4.77 -9.76
CA CYS A 93 5.62 -3.35 -10.09
C CYS A 93 7.02 -3.03 -10.67
N ILE A 94 7.05 -2.41 -11.84
CA ILE A 94 8.26 -1.87 -12.48
C ILE A 94 8.29 -0.36 -12.20
N TRP A 95 9.19 0.08 -11.32
CA TRP A 95 9.30 1.46 -10.89
C TRP A 95 10.30 2.25 -11.74
N GLY A 96 9.82 3.30 -12.42
CA GLY A 96 10.64 4.24 -13.15
C GLY A 96 11.14 5.36 -12.24
N HIS A 97 12.30 5.18 -11.63
CA HIS A 97 12.92 6.17 -10.73
C HIS A 97 13.50 7.38 -11.47
N ASP A 98 13.89 7.20 -12.74
CA ASP A 98 14.50 8.26 -13.57
C ASP A 98 13.48 8.96 -14.50
N ALA A 99 12.19 8.62 -14.38
CA ALA A 99 11.16 9.22 -15.21
C ALA A 99 10.93 10.70 -14.84
N PRO A 100 10.71 11.60 -15.82
CA PRO A 100 10.28 12.96 -15.53
C PRO A 100 8.99 12.97 -14.72
N SER A 101 8.82 13.97 -13.84
CA SER A 101 7.64 14.09 -12.97
C SER A 101 6.32 14.19 -13.75
N GLU A 102 6.36 14.70 -14.97
CA GLU A 102 5.21 14.80 -15.89
C GLU A 102 4.70 13.44 -16.37
N GLU A 103 5.54 12.40 -16.29
CA GLU A 103 5.17 11.03 -16.66
C GLU A 103 4.75 10.18 -15.46
N ALA A 104 4.75 10.74 -14.25
CA ALA A 104 4.34 10.03 -13.05
C ALA A 104 2.83 9.74 -13.09
N ASN A 105 2.46 8.48 -12.86
CA ASN A 105 1.08 8.01 -12.82
C ASN A 105 0.63 7.56 -11.43
N VAL A 106 1.55 7.50 -10.46
CA VAL A 106 1.26 7.17 -9.07
C VAL A 106 2.07 8.04 -8.10
N THR A 107 1.57 8.14 -6.88
CA THR A 107 2.30 8.64 -5.72
C THR A 107 2.57 7.48 -4.77
N LEU A 108 3.81 6.97 -4.76
CA LEU A 108 4.22 5.89 -3.87
C LEU A 108 4.46 6.47 -2.47
N VAL A 109 3.70 6.01 -1.49
CA VAL A 109 3.90 6.37 -0.09
C VAL A 109 5.06 5.55 0.45
N THR A 110 6.11 6.21 0.92
CA THR A 110 7.32 5.53 1.42
C THR A 110 7.44 5.60 2.93
N GLU A 111 6.83 6.61 3.57
CA GLU A 111 6.87 6.78 5.02
C GLU A 111 5.59 7.43 5.54
N ILE A 112 5.14 6.96 6.70
CA ILE A 112 3.93 7.38 7.40
C ILE A 112 4.24 7.73 8.87
N ASP A 113 3.41 8.56 9.53
CA ASP A 113 3.54 8.86 10.96
C ASP A 113 2.75 7.90 11.84
N ASN A 114 3.33 6.74 12.15
CA ASN A 114 2.69 5.65 12.90
C ASN A 114 1.99 6.07 14.21
N ARG A 115 2.41 7.17 14.84
CA ARG A 115 1.74 7.71 16.04
C ARG A 115 0.30 8.10 15.72
N VAL A 116 0.08 8.83 14.63
CA VAL A 116 -1.25 9.26 14.18
C VAL A 116 -2.14 8.05 13.90
N PHE A 117 -1.58 6.95 13.38
CA PHE A 117 -2.35 5.74 13.09
C PHE A 117 -2.71 4.93 14.31
N VAL A 118 -1.83 4.84 15.30
CA VAL A 118 -2.14 4.17 16.56
C VAL A 118 -3.14 4.98 17.40
N ASP A 119 -3.12 6.30 17.27
CA ASP A 119 -4.01 7.20 18.01
C ASP A 119 -5.45 7.27 17.43
N MET A 120 -5.68 6.76 16.21
CA MET A 120 -7.01 6.66 15.56
C MET A 120 -7.83 5.46 16.05
#